data_AF-A0A844HAX1-F1
#
_entry.id   AF-A0A844HAX1-F1
#
_cell.length_a   1.000
_cell.length_b   1.000
_cell.length_c   1.000
_cell.angle_alpha   90.00
_cell.angle_beta   90.00
_cell.angle_gamma   90.00
#
_symmetry.space_group_name_H-M   'P 1'
#
loop_
_entity.id
_entity.type
_entity.pdbx_description
1 polymer ?
#
loop_
_entity_poly.entity_id
_entity_poly.type
_entity_poly.pdbx_seq_one_letter_code
_entity_poly.pdbx_strand_id
1 'polypeptide(L)'
;MTDSMFATPDRIEIVGATDRGLRARQNQLAVLGVPMICPARFLVLLIEDDGGQAVLWDGASYAQAIIEAERCAADWSVPVLDRVV
;
A
#
# COMPACT_ATOMS: atom_id res chain seq x y z
N MET A 1 9.78 32.41 5.52
CA MET A 1 8.66 31.53 5.88
C MET A 1 9.09 30.13 5.50
N THR A 2 9.62 29.38 6.46
CA THR A 2 9.93 27.97 6.27
C THR A 2 8.61 27.22 6.22
N ASP A 3 8.29 26.65 5.06
CA ASP A 3 7.30 25.57 4.98
C ASP A 3 7.79 24.46 5.93
N SER A 4 7.26 24.45 7.15
CA SER A 4 7.31 23.25 7.99
C SER A 4 6.42 22.24 7.30
N MET A 5 7.01 21.53 6.34
CA MET A 5 6.48 20.31 5.77
C MET A 5 6.38 19.35 6.96
N PHE A 6 5.19 19.27 7.56
CA PHE A 6 4.94 18.39 8.69
C PHE A 6 5.32 16.98 8.25
N ALA A 7 6.44 16.45 8.75
CA ALA A 7 6.82 15.07 8.52
C ALA A 7 5.67 14.22 9.03
N THR A 8 5.02 13.48 8.13
CA THR A 8 3.98 12.53 8.52
C THR A 8 4.68 11.39 9.23
N PRO A 9 4.28 11.01 10.45
CA PRO A 9 4.93 9.92 11.17
C PRO A 9 4.82 8.61 10.39
N ASP A 10 5.75 7.70 10.67
CA ASP A 10 5.73 6.34 10.15
C ASP A 10 4.37 5.70 10.37
N ARG A 11 3.89 4.98 9.37
CA ARG A 11 2.58 4.33 9.42
C ARG A 11 2.53 3.16 8.46
N ILE A 12 1.62 2.25 8.76
CA ILE A 12 1.29 1.15 7.87
C ILE A 12 0.05 1.52 7.07
N GLU A 13 0.11 1.35 5.76
CA GLU A 13 -1.03 1.55 4.86
C GLU A 13 -1.47 0.23 4.23
N ILE A 14 -2.77 -0.06 4.28
CA ILE A 14 -3.37 -1.13 3.48
C ILE A 14 -3.90 -0.50 2.20
N VAL A 15 -3.34 -0.90 1.05
CA VAL A 15 -3.77 -0.40 -0.26
C VAL A 15 -4.35 -1.53 -1.10
N GLY A 16 -5.49 -1.25 -1.74
CA GLY A 16 -6.08 -2.15 -2.71
C GLY A 16 -5.58 -1.80 -4.12
N ALA A 17 -4.96 -2.75 -4.80
CA ALA A 17 -4.86 -2.72 -6.25
C ALA A 17 -6.24 -3.09 -6.81
N THR A 18 -7.19 -2.15 -6.72
CA THR A 18 -8.50 -2.32 -7.34
C THR A 18 -8.33 -2.40 -8.85
N ASP A 19 -9.26 -3.07 -9.54
CA ASP A 19 -9.34 -3.04 -11.00
C ASP A 19 -9.24 -1.61 -11.56
N ARG A 20 -9.72 -0.61 -10.82
CA ARG A 20 -9.67 0.80 -11.19
C ARG A 20 -8.26 1.40 -11.10
N GLY A 21 -7.51 1.09 -10.05
CA GLY A 21 -6.11 1.51 -9.89
C GLY A 21 -5.17 0.80 -10.87
N LEU A 22 -5.43 -0.48 -11.15
CA LEU A 22 -4.75 -1.25 -12.18
C LEU A 22 -5.08 -0.74 -13.59
N ARG A 23 -6.34 -0.38 -13.86
CA ARG A 23 -6.77 0.29 -15.10
C ARG A 23 -6.09 1.65 -15.30
N ALA A 24 -5.90 2.43 -14.24
CA ALA A 24 -5.20 3.71 -14.33
C ALA A 24 -3.72 3.55 -14.74
N ARG A 25 -3.10 2.41 -14.43
CA ARG A 25 -1.73 2.04 -14.86
C ARG A 25 -1.69 1.08 -16.05
N GLN A 26 -2.83 0.81 -16.68
CA GLN A 26 -2.99 -0.17 -17.76
C GLN A 26 -2.08 0.14 -18.96
N ASN A 27 -1.94 1.41 -19.33
CA ASN A 27 -1.06 1.80 -20.44
C ASN A 27 0.43 1.55 -20.15
N GLN A 28 0.84 1.59 -18.89
CA GLN A 28 2.23 1.28 -18.50
C GLN A 28 2.48 -0.23 -18.42
N LEU A 29 1.47 -0.99 -17.99
CA LEU A 29 1.56 -2.46 -17.85
C LEU A 29 1.36 -3.20 -19.18
N ALA A 30 0.54 -2.67 -20.09
CA ALA A 30 0.33 -3.22 -21.43
C ALA A 30 1.61 -3.21 -22.28
N VAL A 31 2.47 -2.20 -22.10
CA VAL A 31 3.80 -2.10 -22.75
C VAL A 31 4.74 -3.23 -22.32
N LEU A 32 4.51 -3.81 -21.13
CA LEU A 32 5.32 -4.90 -20.58
C LEU A 32 4.78 -6.31 -20.91
N GLY A 33 3.70 -6.41 -21.69
CA GLY A 33 3.13 -7.71 -22.10
C GLY A 33 2.50 -8.53 -20.97
N VAL A 34 2.17 -7.89 -19.84
CA VAL A 34 1.61 -8.58 -18.67
C VAL A 34 0.12 -8.88 -18.93
N PRO A 35 -0.34 -10.14 -18.79
CA PRO A 35 -1.75 -10.49 -18.98
C PRO A 35 -2.62 -9.72 -17.98
N MET A 36 -3.61 -8.98 -18.50
CA MET A 36 -4.46 -8.05 -17.73
C MET A 36 -5.54 -8.71 -16.87
N ILE A 37 -5.28 -9.92 -16.37
CA ILE A 37 -6.12 -10.56 -15.35
C ILE A 37 -5.31 -10.56 -14.06
N CYS A 38 -5.12 -9.34 -13.53
CA CYS A 38 -4.75 -9.05 -12.15
C CYS A 38 -5.84 -9.51 -11.17
N PRO A 39 -5.83 -10.65 -10.44
CA PRO A 39 -6.73 -10.76 -9.29
C PRO A 39 -6.50 -9.57 -8.36
N ALA A 40 -7.56 -9.05 -7.74
CA ALA A 40 -7.43 -7.97 -6.76
C ALA A 40 -6.33 -8.32 -5.75
N ARG A 41 -5.29 -7.47 -5.67
CA ARG A 41 -4.20 -7.61 -4.71
C ARG A 41 -4.32 -6.54 -3.65
N PHE A 42 -3.95 -6.89 -2.44
CA PHE A 42 -3.82 -5.98 -1.31
C PHE A 42 -2.36 -5.93 -0.93
N LEU A 43 -1.84 -4.73 -0.74
CA LEU A 43 -0.49 -4.51 -0.25
C LEU A 43 -0.58 -3.91 1.14
N VAL A 44 0.31 -4.36 2.01
CA VAL A 44 0.59 -3.69 3.28
C VAL A 44 1.92 -2.96 3.09
N LEU A 45 1.89 -1.64 3.19
CA LEU A 45 3.05 -0.78 2.99
C LEU A 45 3.48 -0.17 4.31
N LEU A 46 4.79 -0.11 4.57
CA LEU A 46 5.34 0.86 5.51
C LEU A 46 5.58 2.15 4.75
N ILE A 47 5.08 3.26 5.30
CA ILE A 47 5.40 4.61 4.85
C ILE A 47 6.28 5.23 5.91
N GLU A 48 7.51 5.58 5.52
CA GLU A 48 8.52 6.24 6.37
C GLU A 48 8.29 7.76 6.38
N ASP A 49 8.80 8.42 7.42
CA ASP A 49 8.67 9.87 7.63
C ASP A 49 9.29 10.73 6.53
N ASP A 50 10.32 10.22 5.87
CA ASP A 50 10.99 10.82 4.72
C ASP A 50 10.24 10.60 3.38
N GLY A 51 9.11 9.88 3.43
CA GLY A 51 8.32 9.50 2.27
C GLY A 51 8.75 8.19 1.61
N GLY A 52 9.73 7.49 2.18
CA GLY A 52 10.11 6.14 1.83
C GLY A 52 8.95 5.17 1.91
N GLN A 53 8.96 4.14 1.06
CA GLN A 53 7.92 3.11 1.02
C GLN A 53 8.52 1.72 0.88
N ALA A 54 8.08 0.81 1.74
CA ALA A 54 8.45 -0.60 1.68
C ALA A 54 7.21 -1.49 1.67
N VAL A 55 7.22 -2.54 0.83
CA VAL A 55 6.16 -3.55 0.80
C VAL A 55 6.43 -4.57 1.89
N LEU A 56 5.54 -4.65 2.87
CA LEU A 56 5.62 -5.61 3.99
C LEU A 56 4.92 -6.91 3.65
N TRP A 57 3.82 -6.82 2.92
CA TRP A 57 3.03 -7.97 2.51
C TRP A 57 2.29 -7.71 1.21
N ASP A 58 2.07 -8.77 0.44
CA ASP A 58 1.32 -8.75 -0.81
C ASP A 58 0.52 -10.05 -0.98
N GLY A 59 -0.79 -9.94 -1.15
CA GLY A 59 -1.66 -11.09 -1.37
C GLY A 59 -3.06 -10.73 -1.85
N ALA A 60 -3.87 -11.76 -2.11
CA ALA A 60 -5.20 -11.60 -2.71
C ALA A 60 -6.36 -11.50 -1.70
N SER A 61 -6.07 -11.42 -0.40
CA SER A 61 -7.09 -11.41 0.65
C SER A 61 -6.96 -10.17 1.52
N TYR A 62 -8.01 -9.36 1.53
CA TYR A 62 -8.10 -8.17 2.39
C TYR A 62 -8.09 -8.53 3.87
N ALA A 63 -8.77 -9.61 4.26
CA ALA A 63 -8.74 -10.08 5.65
C ALA A 63 -7.32 -10.45 6.11
N GLN A 64 -6.53 -11.08 5.23
CA GLN A 64 -5.12 -11.35 5.52
C GLN A 64 -4.29 -10.07 5.55
N ALA A 65 -4.57 -9.10 4.67
CA ALA A 65 -3.90 -7.80 4.69
C ALA A 65 -4.10 -7.06 6.03
N ILE A 66 -5.32 -7.10 6.59
CA ILE A 66 -5.60 -6.54 7.94
C ILE A 66 -4.76 -7.24 8.99
N ILE A 67 -4.76 -8.59 9.01
CA ILE A 67 -4.00 -9.36 10.00
C ILE A 67 -2.51 -9.01 9.95
N GLU A 68 -1.94 -8.95 8.74
CA GLU A 68 -0.51 -8.65 8.57
C GLU A 68 -0.19 -7.18 8.90
N ALA A 69 -1.07 -6.24 8.57
CA ALA A 69 -0.92 -4.83 8.95
C ALA A 69 -0.92 -4.65 10.49
N GLU A 70 -1.87 -5.27 11.19
CA GLU A 70 -1.96 -5.21 12.65
C GLU A 70 -0.75 -5.88 13.33
N ARG A 71 -0.25 -6.99 12.77
CA ARG A 71 0.98 -7.64 13.25
C ARG A 71 2.19 -6.72 13.14
N CYS A 72 2.40 -6.12 11.96
CA CYS A 72 3.50 -5.19 11.74
C CYS A 72 3.36 -3.92 12.61
N ALA A 73 2.14 -3.43 12.80
CA ALA A 73 1.84 -2.28 13.63
C ALA A 73 2.13 -2.53 15.11
N ALA A 74 1.82 -3.73 15.61
CA ALA A 74 2.17 -4.13 16.96
C ALA A 74 3.71 -4.20 17.16
N ASP A 75 4.43 -4.74 16.17
CA ASP A 75 5.89 -4.88 16.23
C ASP A 75 6.62 -3.53 16.21
N TRP A 76 6.12 -2.56 15.43
CA TRP A 76 6.76 -1.25 15.26
C TRP A 76 6.11 -0.11 16.03
N SER A 77 4.96 -0.35 16.66
CA SER A 77 4.17 0.65 17.38
C SER A 77 3.76 1.85 16.52
N VAL A 78 3.39 1.60 15.26
CA VAL A 78 2.96 2.62 14.28
C VAL A 78 1.48 2.47 13.94
N PRO A 79 0.76 3.55 13.58
CA PRO A 79 -0.66 3.47 13.22
C PRO A 79 -0.90 2.72 11.91
N VAL A 80 -2.07 2.08 11.80
CA VAL A 80 -2.59 1.49 10.55
C VAL A 80 -3.60 2.43 9.89
N LEU A 81 -3.46 2.64 8.59
CA LEU A 81 -4.37 3.40 7.75
C LEU A 81 -4.90 2.50 6.63
N ASP A 82 -6.19 2.26 6.65
CA ASP A 82 -6.85 1.58 5.55
C ASP A 82 -7.20 2.56 4.42
N ARG A 83 -6.63 2.30 3.23
CA ARG A 83 -6.82 3.09 2.02
C ARG A 83 -7.53 2.29 0.92
N VAL A 84 -8.12 1.14 1.24
CA VAL A 84 -8.93 0.37 0.31
C VAL A 84 -10.27 1.11 0.08
N VAL A 85 -10.47 1.66 -1.12
CA VAL A 85 -11.68 2.40 -1.54
C VAL A 85 -12.27 1.83 -2.83
#